data_AF-M7D837-F1
#
_entry.id   AF-M7D837-F1
#
_cell.length_a   1.000
_cell.length_b   1.000
_cell.length_c   1.000
_cell.angle_alpha   90.00
_cell.angle_beta   90.00
_cell.angle_gamma   90.00
#
_symmetry.space_group_name_H-M   'P 1'
#
loop_
_entity.id
_entity.type
_entity.pdbx_description
1 polymer ?
#
loop_
_entity_poly.entity_id
_entity_poly.type
_entity_poly.pdbx_seq_one_letter_code
_entity_poly.pdbx_strand_id
1 'polypeptide(L)'
;MKFLIFLGSARDSTPPRPARLGMRVVNALEQHFGESCPDHEVEIIDPLEWTFDPVFKPHFAYARSQVPKQLDELAGKIQAADGYVMVSPEYNHSMSPALAHILNHFGSSLFAYKPSLIVTYSAGQWGGARAAVTMRGFLSELGCLPVSAMIQIPGAADVLTESGDFQAGEGANRWQGYFHRGTAQLLWWAEATRRHREHTDPHRTIGDFKRDPKQRNAPN
;
A
#
# COMPACT_ATOMS: atom_id res chain seq x y z
N MET A 1 7.72 9.74 -11.30
CA MET A 1 7.53 8.33 -10.86
C MET A 1 6.07 8.08 -10.61
N LYS A 2 5.60 6.84 -10.71
CA LYS A 2 4.20 6.45 -10.46
C LYS A 2 4.06 5.72 -9.14
N PHE A 3 3.17 6.17 -8.26
CA PHE A 3 2.91 5.54 -6.97
C PHE A 3 1.48 5.05 -6.88
N LEU A 4 1.27 3.91 -6.24
CA LEU A 4 -0.08 3.42 -5.92
C LEU A 4 -0.34 3.55 -4.43
N ILE A 5 -1.46 4.17 -4.05
CA ILE A 5 -1.97 4.17 -2.68
C ILE A 5 -3.06 3.11 -2.58
N PHE A 6 -2.78 2.02 -1.86
CA PHE A 6 -3.76 0.98 -1.60
C PHE A 6 -4.62 1.35 -0.40
N LEU A 7 -5.90 1.61 -0.63
CA LEU A 7 -6.88 1.82 0.43
C LEU A 7 -7.25 0.47 1.06
N GLY A 8 -6.82 0.23 2.28
CA GLY A 8 -7.15 -0.99 3.01
C GLY A 8 -8.54 -1.01 3.65
N SER A 9 -9.56 -0.37 3.09
CA SER A 9 -10.90 -0.42 3.68
C SER A 9 -12.00 -0.35 2.65
N ALA A 10 -12.83 -1.38 2.60
CA ALA A 10 -14.11 -1.39 1.87
C ALA A 10 -15.27 -0.91 2.75
N ARG A 11 -15.00 -0.38 3.95
CA ARG A 11 -16.05 -0.02 4.91
C ARG A 11 -16.65 1.33 4.54
N ASP A 12 -17.85 1.26 3.97
CA ASP A 12 -18.70 2.42 3.69
C ASP A 12 -19.85 2.52 4.71
N SER A 13 -19.49 2.54 6.00
CA SER A 13 -20.47 2.63 7.08
C SER A 13 -19.94 3.39 8.30
N THR A 14 -20.87 3.96 9.05
CA THR A 14 -20.59 4.62 10.34
C THR A 14 -20.52 3.59 11.48
N PRO A 15 -19.85 3.89 12.61
CA PRO A 15 -18.95 5.03 12.86
C PRO A 15 -17.58 4.89 12.19
N PRO A 16 -16.83 6.00 11.97
CA PRO A 16 -17.17 7.37 12.36
C PRO A 16 -18.20 8.01 11.41
N ARG A 17 -18.63 9.25 11.71
CA ARG A 17 -19.42 10.10 10.82
C ARG A 17 -18.55 11.26 10.31
N PRO A 18 -18.62 11.61 9.02
CA PRO A 18 -19.11 10.79 7.90
C PRO A 18 -18.38 9.43 7.78
N ALA A 19 -18.91 8.51 6.98
CA ALA A 19 -18.32 7.18 6.79
C ALA A 19 -16.94 7.25 6.10
N ARG A 20 -16.38 6.11 5.68
CA ARG A 20 -15.17 6.04 4.84
C ARG A 20 -13.92 6.69 5.47
N LEU A 21 -13.66 6.42 6.75
CA LEU A 21 -12.46 6.94 7.45
C LEU A 21 -11.14 6.66 6.73
N GLY A 22 -11.00 5.49 6.10
CA GLY A 22 -9.79 5.18 5.32
C GLY A 22 -9.60 6.11 4.13
N MET A 23 -10.69 6.58 3.51
CA MET A 23 -10.63 7.54 2.42
C MET A 23 -10.09 8.89 2.89
N ARG A 24 -10.45 9.34 4.10
CA ARG A 24 -9.89 10.56 4.69
C ARG A 24 -8.37 10.49 4.80
N VAL A 25 -7.83 9.33 5.22
CA VAL A 25 -6.39 9.09 5.32
C VAL A 25 -5.73 9.11 3.94
N VAL A 26 -6.35 8.48 2.95
CA VAL A 26 -5.83 8.47 1.58
C VAL A 26 -5.89 9.86 0.95
N ASN A 27 -6.95 10.64 1.16
CA ASN A 27 -7.05 12.02 0.70
C ASN A 27 -5.97 12.90 1.34
N ALA A 28 -5.71 12.75 2.64
CA ALA A 28 -4.61 13.44 3.33
C ALA A 28 -3.25 13.13 2.69
N LEU A 29 -3.04 11.86 2.30
CA LEU A 29 -1.83 11.45 1.58
C LEU A 29 -1.78 12.05 0.18
N GLU A 30 -2.87 11.98 -0.59
CA GLU A 30 -2.95 12.53 -1.95
C GLU A 30 -2.66 14.03 -1.97
N GLN A 31 -3.29 14.80 -1.08
CA GLN A 31 -2.99 16.22 -0.87
C GLN A 31 -1.52 16.44 -0.54
N HIS A 32 -0.97 15.68 0.42
CA HIS A 32 0.45 15.77 0.79
C HIS A 32 1.39 15.51 -0.40
N PHE A 33 1.09 14.50 -1.23
CA PHE A 33 1.85 14.23 -2.45
C PHE A 33 1.73 15.38 -3.46
N GLY A 34 0.52 15.90 -3.69
CA GLY A 34 0.29 17.01 -4.61
C GLY A 34 1.04 18.29 -4.21
N GLU A 35 1.13 18.58 -2.91
CA GLU A 35 1.82 19.75 -2.38
C GLU A 35 3.34 19.57 -2.30
N SER A 36 3.80 18.43 -1.80
CA SER A 36 5.23 18.21 -1.50
C SER A 36 6.00 17.60 -2.66
N CYS A 37 5.32 16.96 -3.61
CA CYS A 37 5.92 16.08 -4.61
C CYS A 37 5.19 16.13 -5.97
N PRO A 38 4.97 17.32 -6.55
CA PRO A 38 4.06 17.52 -7.69
C PRO A 38 4.48 16.81 -8.98
N ASP A 39 5.76 16.44 -9.13
CA ASP A 39 6.30 15.76 -10.32
C ASP A 39 6.03 14.24 -10.34
N HIS A 40 5.18 13.74 -9.44
CA HIS A 40 4.89 12.32 -9.28
C HIS A 40 3.41 12.03 -9.49
N GLU A 41 3.13 10.96 -10.24
CA GLU A 41 1.78 10.46 -10.43
C GLU A 41 1.41 9.60 -9.22
N VAL A 42 0.24 9.87 -8.64
CA VAL A 42 -0.33 9.08 -7.56
C VAL A 42 -1.67 8.55 -8.02
N GLU A 43 -1.88 7.25 -7.87
CA GLU A 43 -3.13 6.59 -8.20
C GLU A 43 -3.66 5.85 -6.98
N ILE A 44 -4.94 6.05 -6.66
CA ILE A 44 -5.60 5.38 -5.54
C ILE A 44 -6.18 4.06 -6.03
N ILE A 45 -5.89 2.97 -5.30
CA ILE A 45 -6.49 1.66 -5.49
C ILE A 45 -7.54 1.47 -4.39
N ASP A 46 -8.80 1.81 -4.69
CA ASP A 46 -9.93 1.63 -3.79
C ASP A 46 -10.57 0.25 -3.95
N PRO A 47 -10.61 -0.62 -2.92
CA PRO A 47 -11.25 -1.92 -2.99
C PRO A 47 -12.71 -1.93 -3.46
N LEU A 48 -13.43 -0.80 -3.36
CA LEU A 48 -14.80 -0.70 -3.87
C LEU A 48 -14.89 -0.47 -5.39
N GLU A 49 -13.80 -0.03 -6.03
CA GLU A 49 -13.75 0.19 -7.48
C GLU A 49 -13.35 -1.07 -8.26
N TRP A 50 -12.81 -2.08 -7.57
CA TRP A 50 -12.35 -3.34 -8.14
C TRP A 50 -13.31 -4.48 -7.76
N THR A 51 -13.86 -5.16 -8.77
CA THR A 51 -14.72 -6.33 -8.58
C THR A 51 -13.88 -7.59 -8.66
N PHE A 52 -13.89 -8.37 -7.59
CA PHE A 52 -13.26 -9.68 -7.52
C PHE A 52 -14.32 -10.78 -7.50
N ASP A 53 -13.95 -11.98 -7.97
CA ASP A 53 -14.79 -13.16 -7.83
C ASP A 53 -15.07 -13.44 -6.33
N PRO A 54 -16.30 -13.82 -5.95
CA PRO A 54 -16.63 -14.14 -4.55
C PRO A 54 -15.78 -15.27 -3.97
N VAL A 55 -15.36 -16.20 -4.84
CA VAL A 55 -14.41 -17.25 -4.48
C VAL A 55 -13.02 -16.75 -4.82
N PHE A 56 -12.19 -16.63 -3.78
CA PHE A 56 -10.81 -16.18 -3.94
C PHE A 56 -10.04 -17.07 -4.93
N LYS A 57 -9.55 -16.44 -6.00
CA LYS A 57 -8.64 -17.04 -6.95
C LYS A 57 -7.57 -16.02 -7.35
N PRO A 58 -6.27 -16.28 -7.11
CA PRO A 58 -5.23 -15.32 -7.42
C PRO A 58 -4.98 -15.24 -8.93
N HIS A 59 -4.49 -14.09 -9.40
CA HIS A 59 -4.17 -13.78 -10.80
C HIS A 59 -3.32 -14.88 -11.46
N PHE A 60 -2.27 -15.33 -10.77
CA PHE A 60 -1.35 -16.35 -11.25
C PHE A 60 -1.95 -17.78 -11.33
N ALA A 61 -3.16 -18.00 -10.81
CA ALA A 61 -3.87 -19.27 -10.90
C ALA A 61 -4.82 -19.35 -12.10
N TYR A 62 -4.94 -18.30 -12.92
CA TYR A 62 -5.68 -18.33 -14.18
C TYR A 62 -4.76 -18.69 -15.34
N ALA A 63 -5.32 -19.38 -16.34
CA ALA A 63 -4.71 -19.35 -17.67
C ALA A 63 -4.76 -17.92 -18.21
N ARG A 64 -3.72 -17.46 -18.92
CA ARG A 64 -3.61 -16.07 -19.38
C ARG A 64 -4.85 -15.57 -20.14
N SER A 65 -5.48 -16.42 -20.95
CA SER A 65 -6.69 -16.09 -21.72
C SER A 65 -7.98 -16.05 -20.89
N GLN A 66 -7.92 -16.34 -19.60
CA GLN A 66 -9.06 -16.46 -18.69
C GLN A 66 -8.94 -15.56 -17.46
N VAL A 67 -7.88 -14.73 -17.38
CA VAL A 67 -7.73 -13.76 -16.28
C VAL A 67 -8.87 -12.73 -16.39
N PRO A 68 -9.63 -12.46 -15.32
CA PRO A 68 -10.63 -11.40 -15.32
C PRO A 68 -10.01 -10.04 -15.66
N LYS A 69 -10.67 -9.26 -16.52
CA LYS A 69 -10.13 -8.00 -17.04
C LYS A 69 -9.61 -7.04 -15.95
N GLN A 70 -10.43 -6.77 -14.93
CA GLN A 70 -10.04 -5.88 -13.82
C GLN A 70 -8.85 -6.43 -13.02
N LEU A 71 -8.76 -7.76 -12.87
CA LEU A 71 -7.64 -8.36 -12.18
C LEU A 71 -6.33 -8.22 -12.97
N ASP A 72 -6.40 -8.37 -14.29
CA ASP A 72 -5.25 -8.18 -15.19
C ASP A 72 -4.83 -6.69 -15.29
N GLU A 73 -5.81 -5.78 -15.32
CA GLU A 73 -5.57 -4.34 -15.28
C GLU A 73 -4.84 -3.90 -14.01
N LEU A 74 -5.27 -4.42 -12.85
CA LEU A 74 -4.59 -4.13 -11.58
C LEU A 74 -3.18 -4.75 -11.53
N ALA A 75 -2.98 -5.95 -12.07
CA ALA A 75 -1.65 -6.53 -12.21
C ALA A 75 -0.72 -5.62 -13.03
N GLY A 76 -1.20 -5.07 -14.13
CA GLY A 76 -0.46 -4.11 -14.97
C GLY A 76 -0.12 -2.82 -14.23
N LYS A 77 -1.06 -2.26 -13.47
CA LYS A 77 -0.81 -1.07 -12.61
C LYS A 77 0.25 -1.34 -11.56
N ILE A 78 0.17 -2.48 -10.86
CA ILE A 78 1.18 -2.90 -9.88
C ILE A 78 2.55 -3.03 -10.53
N GLN A 79 2.63 -3.68 -11.71
CA GLN A 79 3.88 -3.85 -12.43
C GLN A 79 4.53 -2.51 -12.79
N ALA A 80 3.73 -1.56 -13.29
CA ALA A 80 4.19 -0.25 -13.77
C ALA A 80 4.51 0.76 -12.65
N ALA A 81 4.09 0.51 -11.42
CA ALA A 81 4.38 1.38 -10.28
C ALA A 81 5.88 1.43 -9.96
N ASP A 82 6.33 2.55 -9.41
CA ASP A 82 7.68 2.76 -8.87
C ASP A 82 7.75 2.59 -7.35
N GLY A 83 6.61 2.64 -6.66
CA GLY A 83 6.50 2.44 -5.22
C GLY A 83 5.05 2.44 -4.74
N TYR A 84 4.86 2.14 -3.45
CA TYR A 84 3.54 1.92 -2.88
C TYR A 84 3.34 2.65 -1.56
N VAL A 85 2.10 3.06 -1.29
CA VAL A 85 1.64 3.43 0.06
C VAL A 85 0.54 2.45 0.45
N MET A 86 0.79 1.66 1.49
CA MET A 86 -0.13 0.65 1.99
C MET A 86 -0.89 1.22 3.17
N VAL A 87 -2.14 1.62 2.96
CA VAL A 87 -2.98 2.24 3.97
C VAL A 87 -3.86 1.17 4.60
N SER A 88 -3.81 0.99 5.93
CA SER A 88 -4.66 0.01 6.60
C SER A 88 -5.21 0.51 7.93
N PRO A 89 -6.51 0.32 8.23
CA PRO A 89 -6.96 0.29 9.60
C PRO A 89 -6.35 -0.94 10.33
N GLU A 90 -6.27 -0.89 11.66
CA GLU A 90 -5.92 -2.07 12.45
C GLU A 90 -7.16 -2.93 12.74
N TYR A 91 -7.06 -4.22 12.40
CA TYR A 91 -8.03 -5.27 12.71
C TYR A 91 -7.29 -6.39 13.43
N ASN A 92 -7.65 -6.69 14.68
CA ASN A 92 -7.03 -7.79 15.45
C ASN A 92 -5.49 -7.76 15.43
N HIS A 93 -4.91 -6.57 15.62
CA HIS A 93 -3.45 -6.34 15.57
C HIS A 93 -2.78 -6.64 14.22
N SER A 94 -3.57 -6.69 13.16
CA SER A 94 -3.15 -7.01 11.79
C SER A 94 -3.71 -5.98 10.81
N MET A 95 -3.22 -6.03 9.57
CA MET A 95 -3.82 -5.28 8.48
C MET A 95 -5.28 -5.70 8.25
N SER A 96 -6.04 -4.87 7.54
CA SER A 96 -7.43 -5.15 7.28
C SER A 96 -7.62 -6.36 6.34
N PRO A 97 -8.77 -7.06 6.44
CA PRO A 97 -9.12 -8.09 5.48
C PRO A 97 -9.18 -7.58 4.03
N ALA A 98 -9.61 -6.33 3.82
CA ALA A 98 -9.71 -5.74 2.48
C ALA A 98 -8.33 -5.56 1.83
N LEU A 99 -7.34 -5.05 2.57
CA LEU A 99 -5.98 -4.90 2.05
C LEU A 99 -5.35 -6.26 1.79
N ALA A 100 -5.44 -7.17 2.77
CA ALA A 100 -4.91 -8.52 2.64
C ALA A 100 -5.53 -9.24 1.43
N HIS A 101 -6.84 -9.11 1.22
CA HIS A 101 -7.55 -9.72 0.10
C HIS A 101 -6.98 -9.28 -1.24
N ILE A 102 -6.88 -7.95 -1.49
CA ILE A 102 -6.34 -7.42 -2.74
C ILE A 102 -4.90 -7.88 -2.96
N LEU A 103 -4.03 -7.74 -1.95
CA LEU A 103 -2.62 -8.05 -2.10
C LEU A 103 -2.35 -9.54 -2.38
N ASN A 104 -3.17 -10.44 -1.81
CA ASN A 104 -3.00 -11.88 -2.01
C ASN A 104 -3.34 -12.36 -3.44
N HIS A 105 -4.00 -11.55 -4.27
CA HIS A 105 -4.27 -11.95 -5.65
C HIS A 105 -3.01 -12.00 -6.52
N PHE A 106 -1.93 -11.31 -6.16
CA PHE A 106 -0.79 -11.08 -7.04
C PHE A 106 0.48 -11.74 -6.52
N GLY A 107 1.32 -12.23 -7.43
CA GLY A 107 2.60 -12.84 -7.06
C GLY A 107 3.62 -11.78 -6.65
N SER A 108 4.52 -12.14 -5.72
CA SER A 108 5.56 -11.23 -5.20
C SER A 108 6.40 -10.57 -6.30
N SER A 109 6.70 -11.28 -7.39
CA SER A 109 7.45 -10.73 -8.54
C SER A 109 6.87 -9.44 -9.12
N LEU A 110 5.54 -9.21 -9.03
CA LEU A 110 4.92 -7.96 -9.49
C LEU A 110 5.21 -6.78 -8.55
N PHE A 111 5.35 -7.04 -7.25
CA PHE A 111 5.64 -6.02 -6.24
C PHE A 111 7.13 -5.81 -6.01
N ALA A 112 7.95 -6.81 -6.32
CA ALA A 112 9.35 -6.90 -5.92
C ALA A 112 10.20 -5.69 -6.33
N TYR A 113 11.25 -5.43 -5.53
CA TYR A 113 12.28 -4.41 -5.80
C TYR A 113 11.76 -2.97 -5.87
N LYS A 114 10.59 -2.71 -5.27
CA LYS A 114 9.96 -1.39 -5.19
C LYS A 114 9.69 -1.05 -3.74
N PRO A 115 9.96 0.19 -3.29
CA PRO A 115 9.74 0.56 -1.91
C PRO A 115 8.27 0.71 -1.58
N SER A 116 7.97 0.54 -0.30
CA SER A 116 6.63 0.76 0.24
C SER A 116 6.66 1.60 1.51
N LEU A 117 5.63 2.43 1.70
CA LEU A 117 5.36 3.16 2.93
C LEU A 117 4.13 2.54 3.61
N ILE A 118 4.25 2.27 4.91
CA ILE A 118 3.14 1.75 5.71
C ILE A 118 2.45 2.93 6.40
N VAL A 119 1.15 3.04 6.17
CA VAL A 119 0.29 4.02 6.83
C VAL A 119 -0.84 3.28 7.54
N THR A 120 -0.93 3.44 8.85
CA THR A 120 -2.00 2.83 9.63
C THR A 120 -2.81 3.86 10.37
N TYR A 121 -4.06 3.51 10.65
CA TYR A 121 -4.94 4.36 11.44
C TYR A 121 -5.84 3.52 12.34
N SER A 122 -6.31 4.13 13.41
CA SER A 122 -7.29 3.50 14.31
C SER A 122 -8.09 4.56 15.07
N ALA A 123 -9.23 4.17 15.64
CA ALA A 123 -9.91 5.01 16.62
C ALA A 123 -9.15 5.09 17.96
N GLY A 124 -8.28 4.11 18.25
CA GLY A 124 -7.49 4.08 19.48
C GLY A 124 -6.20 4.90 19.43
N GLN A 125 -5.60 5.10 20.60
CA GLN A 125 -4.37 5.88 20.82
C GLN A 125 -3.11 5.38 20.09
N TRP A 126 -3.13 4.14 19.59
CA TRP A 126 -1.94 3.51 18.99
C TRP A 126 -1.86 3.67 17.47
N GLY A 127 -2.88 4.25 16.83
CA GLY A 127 -2.88 4.53 15.39
C GLY A 127 -2.63 3.32 14.48
N GLY A 128 -2.90 2.11 14.97
CA GLY A 128 -2.63 0.85 14.27
C GLY A 128 -1.19 0.35 14.31
N ALA A 129 -0.39 0.77 15.30
CA ALA A 129 1.04 0.42 15.39
C ALA A 129 1.33 -1.10 15.35
N ARG A 130 0.44 -1.97 15.85
CA ARG A 130 0.67 -3.42 15.79
C ARG A 130 0.43 -3.97 14.39
N ALA A 131 -0.60 -3.49 13.71
CA ALA A 131 -0.79 -3.77 12.29
C ALA A 131 0.42 -3.31 11.46
N ALA A 132 0.96 -2.12 11.75
CA ALA A 132 2.11 -1.59 11.01
C ALA A 132 3.35 -2.49 11.13
N VAL A 133 3.63 -3.02 12.32
CA VAL A 133 4.78 -3.92 12.54
C VAL A 133 4.58 -5.25 11.81
N THR A 134 3.38 -5.85 11.86
CA THR A 134 3.10 -7.12 11.18
C THR A 134 3.11 -6.96 9.65
N MET A 135 2.64 -5.81 9.14
CA MET A 135 2.68 -5.48 7.71
C MET A 135 4.10 -5.47 7.13
N ARG A 136 5.15 -5.16 7.92
CA ARG A 136 6.53 -5.20 7.42
C ARG A 136 6.91 -6.57 6.88
N GLY A 137 6.64 -7.63 7.65
CA GLY A 137 6.94 -9.00 7.23
C GLY A 137 6.16 -9.40 5.98
N PHE A 138 4.87 -9.06 5.95
CA PHE A 138 4.01 -9.35 4.80
C PHE A 138 4.48 -8.64 3.52
N LEU A 139 4.80 -7.35 3.60
CA LEU A 139 5.25 -6.58 2.45
C LEU A 139 6.65 -6.99 1.99
N SER A 140 7.56 -7.32 2.91
CA SER A 140 8.87 -7.89 2.56
C SER A 140 8.72 -9.24 1.86
N GLU A 141 7.76 -10.09 2.26
CA GLU A 141 7.48 -11.36 1.58
C GLU A 141 6.89 -11.15 0.17
N LEU A 142 6.10 -10.10 -0.03
CA LEU A 142 5.72 -9.66 -1.37
C LEU A 142 6.90 -9.10 -2.19
N GLY A 143 8.09 -8.96 -1.59
CA GLY A 143 9.28 -8.42 -2.25
C GLY A 143 9.35 -6.89 -2.26
N CYS A 144 8.40 -6.20 -1.63
CA CYS A 144 8.49 -4.76 -1.42
C CYS A 144 9.68 -4.43 -0.50
N LEU A 145 10.08 -3.16 -0.49
CA LEU A 145 11.10 -2.64 0.42
C LEU A 145 10.47 -1.61 1.39
N PRO A 146 9.88 -2.05 2.52
CA PRO A 146 9.24 -1.14 3.46
C PRO A 146 10.24 -0.14 4.05
N VAL A 147 10.00 1.16 3.85
CA VAL A 147 10.87 2.20 4.41
C VAL A 147 10.83 2.21 5.93
N SER A 148 11.84 2.82 6.57
CA SER A 148 11.96 2.82 8.04
C SER A 148 10.86 3.65 8.71
N ALA A 149 10.53 4.81 8.13
CA ALA A 149 9.45 5.65 8.60
C ALA A 149 8.09 4.98 8.34
N MET A 150 7.20 5.11 9.31
CA MET A 150 5.80 4.68 9.20
C MET A 150 4.94 5.85 9.68
N ILE A 151 3.72 5.93 9.15
CA ILE A 151 2.73 6.92 9.56
C ILE A 151 1.64 6.18 10.32
N GLN A 152 1.48 6.47 11.61
CA GLN A 152 0.36 5.97 12.41
C GLN A 152 -0.54 7.14 12.80
N ILE A 153 -1.84 7.00 12.63
CA ILE A 153 -2.82 8.05 12.92
C ILE A 153 -3.76 7.57 14.05
N PRO A 154 -3.43 7.88 15.32
CA PRO A 154 -4.32 7.69 16.46
C PRO A 154 -5.58 8.54 16.34
N GLY A 155 -6.72 8.05 16.82
CA GLY A 155 -7.96 8.82 16.81
C GLY A 155 -8.30 9.42 15.45
N ALA A 156 -8.08 8.70 14.35
CA ALA A 156 -8.03 9.30 13.01
C ALA A 156 -9.31 10.06 12.59
N ALA A 157 -10.46 9.73 13.19
CA ALA A 157 -11.71 10.47 12.96
C ALA A 157 -11.70 11.89 13.58
N ASP A 158 -10.93 12.08 14.65
CA ASP A 158 -10.74 13.35 15.36
C ASP A 158 -9.58 14.16 14.75
N VAL A 159 -8.66 13.50 14.05
CA VAL A 159 -7.51 14.13 13.37
C VAL A 159 -7.89 14.67 11.99
N LEU A 160 -8.74 13.95 11.25
CA LEU A 160 -8.96 14.19 9.83
C LEU A 160 -10.39 14.62 9.46
N THR A 161 -10.40 15.71 8.71
CA THR A 161 -11.28 16.10 7.60
C THR A 161 -12.03 14.97 6.90
N GLU A 162 -13.31 15.12 6.52
CA GLU A 162 -13.88 14.28 5.45
C GLU A 162 -13.08 14.41 4.14
N SER A 163 -12.64 15.63 3.85
CA SER A 163 -11.76 15.96 2.71
C SER A 163 -10.32 15.43 2.86
N GLY A 164 -9.92 14.96 4.05
CA GLY A 164 -8.53 14.61 4.34
C GLY A 164 -7.69 15.73 4.97
N ASP A 165 -8.24 16.94 5.13
CA ASP A 165 -7.51 18.02 5.81
C ASP A 165 -7.34 17.72 7.32
N PHE A 166 -6.32 18.29 7.97
CA PHE A 166 -6.19 18.18 9.42
C PHE A 166 -7.23 19.07 10.13
N GLN A 167 -7.88 18.53 11.15
CA GLN A 167 -8.85 19.27 11.97
C GLN A 167 -8.20 20.47 12.66
N ALA A 168 -8.98 21.52 12.90
CA ALA A 168 -8.49 22.72 13.58
C ALA A 168 -7.99 22.39 14.99
N GLY A 169 -6.78 22.85 15.33
CA GLY A 169 -6.15 22.57 16.63
C GLY A 169 -5.24 21.35 16.67
N GLU A 170 -5.29 20.45 15.66
CA GLU A 170 -4.44 19.25 15.59
C GLU A 170 -2.97 19.55 15.21
N GLY A 171 -2.65 20.82 14.90
CA GLY A 171 -1.31 21.24 14.55
C GLY A 171 -0.86 20.71 13.19
N ALA A 172 -1.55 21.13 12.11
CA ALA A 172 -1.32 20.69 10.73
C ALA A 172 0.17 20.60 10.33
N ASN A 173 0.99 21.60 10.68
CA ASN A 173 2.43 21.60 10.35
C ASN A 173 3.18 20.39 10.94
N ARG A 174 2.79 19.92 12.14
CA ARG A 174 3.42 18.74 12.77
C ARG A 174 3.04 17.47 12.01
N TRP A 175 1.77 17.35 11.62
CA TRP A 175 1.31 16.22 10.83
C TRP A 175 1.92 16.20 9.43
N GLN A 176 1.99 17.35 8.76
CA GLN A 176 2.68 17.50 7.47
C GLN A 176 4.15 17.08 7.58
N GLY A 177 4.88 17.52 8.62
CA GLY A 177 6.25 17.08 8.86
C GLY A 177 6.37 15.57 9.10
N TYR A 178 5.41 14.98 9.81
CA TYR A 178 5.37 13.53 10.06
C TYR A 178 5.10 12.73 8.78
N PHE A 179 4.15 13.18 7.95
CA PHE A 179 3.87 12.61 6.63
C PHE A 179 5.08 12.74 5.70
N HIS A 180 5.68 13.93 5.66
CA HIS A 180 6.87 14.23 4.86
C HIS A 180 8.02 13.27 5.18
N ARG A 181 8.26 12.94 6.44
CA ARG A 181 9.33 12.00 6.82
C ARG A 181 9.14 10.62 6.17
N GLY A 182 7.90 10.14 6.09
CA GLY A 182 7.56 8.87 5.44
C GLY A 182 7.68 8.93 3.93
N THR A 183 7.05 9.94 3.33
CA THR A 183 7.01 10.10 1.87
C THR A 183 8.38 10.43 1.29
N ALA A 184 9.18 11.28 1.93
CA ALA A 184 10.54 11.58 1.48
C ALA A 184 11.44 10.32 1.43
N GLN A 185 11.33 9.42 2.42
CA GLN A 185 12.06 8.15 2.38
C GLN A 185 11.57 7.24 1.25
N LEU A 186 10.25 7.17 1.03
CA LEU A 186 9.66 6.40 -0.07
C LEU A 186 10.20 6.88 -1.41
N LEU A 187 10.19 8.19 -1.65
CA LEU A 187 10.64 8.79 -2.90
C LEU A 187 12.12 8.57 -3.15
N TRP A 188 12.94 8.74 -2.13
CA TRP A 188 14.38 8.52 -2.24
C TRP A 188 14.69 7.08 -2.67
N TRP A 189 14.05 6.09 -2.03
CA TRP A 189 14.22 4.69 -2.40
C TRP A 189 13.58 4.34 -3.74
N ALA A 190 12.49 5.02 -4.12
CA ALA A 190 11.82 4.75 -5.38
C ALA A 190 12.73 5.18 -6.53
N GLU A 191 13.33 6.36 -6.43
CA GLU A 191 14.30 6.84 -7.42
C GLU A 191 15.53 5.91 -7.50
N ALA A 192 16.09 5.52 -6.35
CA ALA A 192 17.25 4.64 -6.31
C ALA A 192 16.98 3.28 -6.95
N THR A 193 15.87 2.65 -6.59
CA THR A 193 15.49 1.32 -7.12
C THR A 193 15.08 1.39 -8.57
N ARG A 194 14.34 2.43 -8.99
CA ARG A 194 13.98 2.65 -10.40
C ARG A 194 15.22 2.77 -11.28
N ARG A 195 16.14 3.67 -10.94
CA ARG A 195 17.40 3.83 -11.68
C ARG A 195 18.16 2.51 -11.76
N HIS A 196 18.24 1.76 -10.66
CA HIS A 196 18.95 0.48 -10.70
C HIS A 196 18.28 -0.56 -11.59
N ARG A 197 16.93 -0.65 -11.56
CA ARG A 197 16.16 -1.56 -12.43
C ARG A 197 16.28 -1.21 -13.92
N GLU A 198 16.50 0.05 -14.27
CA GLU A 198 16.77 0.48 -15.65
C GLU A 198 18.13 -0.02 -16.17
N HIS A 199 19.11 -0.22 -15.28
CA HIS A 199 20.45 -0.69 -15.65
C HIS A 199 20.59 -2.21 -15.55
N THR A 200 19.96 -2.83 -14.54
CA THR A 200 20.04 -4.26 -14.25
C THR A 200 18.65 -4.81 -13.99
N ASP A 201 18.28 -5.85 -14.73
CA ASP A 201 17.05 -6.61 -14.47
C ASP A 201 17.27 -7.53 -13.24
N PRO A 202 16.67 -7.22 -12.07
CA PRO A 202 16.90 -8.01 -10.87
C PRO A 202 16.33 -9.44 -10.99
N HIS A 203 15.32 -9.64 -11.84
CA HIS A 203 14.70 -10.95 -12.07
C HIS A 203 15.56 -11.91 -12.90
N ARG A 204 16.61 -11.40 -13.56
CA ARG A 204 17.65 -12.23 -14.20
C ARG A 204 18.74 -12.66 -13.23
N THR A 205 19.01 -11.85 -12.22
CA THR A 205 20.06 -12.11 -11.23
C THR A 205 19.56 -13.07 -10.16
N ILE A 206 18.35 -12.84 -9.67
CA ILE A 206 17.65 -13.69 -8.70
C ILE A 206 16.41 -14.20 -9.40
N GLY A 207 16.43 -15.47 -9.80
CA GLY A 207 15.35 -16.07 -10.55
C GLY A 207 14.04 -16.09 -9.75
N ASP A 208 12.95 -15.63 -10.37
CA ASP A 208 11.63 -15.68 -9.74
C ASP A 208 11.17 -17.13 -9.49
N PHE A 209 10.52 -17.33 -8.35
CA PHE A 209 9.87 -18.60 -8.00
C PHE A 209 8.56 -18.79 -8.78
N LYS A 210 8.67 -19.18 -10.05
CA LYS A 210 7.54 -19.28 -10.99
C LYS A 210 6.97 -20.69 -11.17
N ARG A 211 7.60 -21.74 -10.62
CA ARG A 211 7.25 -23.14 -10.94
C ARG A 211 6.70 -23.93 -9.77
N ASP A 212 7.41 -23.98 -8.64
CA ASP A 212 7.08 -24.85 -7.50
C ASP A 212 7.57 -24.21 -6.18
N PRO A 213 6.78 -24.21 -5.09
CA PRO A 213 7.23 -23.84 -3.74
C PRO A 213 8.60 -24.39 -3.32
N LYS A 214 8.98 -25.59 -3.79
CA LYS A 214 10.29 -26.21 -3.50
C LYS A 214 11.48 -25.36 -3.89
N GLN A 215 11.32 -24.40 -4.81
CA GLN A 215 12.39 -23.49 -5.18
C GLN A 215 12.86 -22.60 -4.01
N ARG A 216 12.09 -22.52 -2.93
CA ARG A 216 12.41 -21.77 -1.70
C ARG A 216 13.05 -22.63 -0.60
N ASN A 217 13.20 -23.94 -0.83
CA ASN A 217 13.73 -24.83 0.20
C ASN A 217 15.19 -24.48 0.51
N ALA A 218 15.56 -24.59 1.79
CA ALA A 218 16.97 -24.62 2.16
C ALA A 218 17.66 -25.80 1.47
N PRO A 219 18.96 -25.67 1.13
CA PRO A 219 19.74 -26.83 0.68
C PRO A 219 19.64 -27.96 1.71
N ASN A 220 19.54 -29.20 1.22
CA ASN A 220 19.60 -30.39 2.05
C ASN A 220 21.01 -30.60 2.62
#